data_AF-A0AAC9FQE0-F1
#
_entry.id   AF-A0AAC9FQE0-F1
#
_cell.length_a   1.000
_cell.length_b   1.000
_cell.length_c   1.000
_cell.angle_alpha   90.00
_cell.angle_beta   90.00
_cell.angle_gamma   90.00
#
_symmetry.space_group_name_H-M   'P 1'
#
loop_
_entity.id
_entity.type
_entity.pdbx_description
1 polymer ?
#
loop_
_entity_poly.entity_id
_entity_poly.type
_entity_poly.pdbx_seq_one_letter_code
_entity_poly.pdbx_strand_id
1 'polypeptide(L)'
;MTRLPIKMIRMLPMAALCGLLAACNASFVSDFGSNFSIGGTLSGLPGGQSIVLLNNGRDSLTVAANGRFVFGGLVPFNGSYLVTISTQPASANCTVTNASGTATNDVNNVQVTCVPR
;
A
#
# COMPACT_ATOMS: atom_id res chain seq x y z
N MET A 1 -22.98 -24.79 66.80
CA MET A 1 -24.43 -24.55 66.98
C MET A 1 -24.60 -23.05 67.06
N THR A 2 -24.97 -22.38 65.98
CA THR A 2 -26.37 -22.09 65.68
C THR A 2 -26.62 -22.04 64.16
N ARG A 3 -27.57 -22.85 63.69
CA ARG A 3 -28.21 -22.70 62.39
C ARG A 3 -29.17 -21.52 62.49
N LEU A 4 -29.06 -20.52 61.60
CA LEU A 4 -30.13 -19.55 61.36
C LEU A 4 -30.68 -19.70 59.93
N PRO A 5 -31.99 -19.53 59.75
CA PRO A 5 -32.76 -20.20 58.70
C PRO A 5 -32.82 -19.41 57.39
N ILE A 6 -32.84 -20.18 56.31
CA ILE A 6 -33.19 -19.76 54.96
C ILE A 6 -34.64 -19.24 54.97
N LYS A 7 -34.82 -17.95 54.70
CA LYS A 7 -36.13 -17.42 54.30
C LYS A 7 -35.97 -16.45 53.14
N MET A 8 -36.25 -17.00 51.96
CA MET A 8 -36.64 -16.35 50.71
C MET A 8 -37.23 -14.95 50.91
N ILE A 9 -36.52 -13.93 50.43
CA ILE A 9 -37.14 -12.71 49.91
C ILE A 9 -36.69 -12.55 48.47
N ARG A 10 -37.68 -12.53 47.58
CA ARG A 10 -37.53 -12.43 46.13
C ARG A 10 -37.11 -10.99 45.79
N MET A 11 -35.92 -10.81 45.22
CA MET A 11 -35.60 -9.62 44.41
C MET A 11 -34.96 -10.08 43.10
N LEU A 12 -35.54 -9.61 42.00
CA LEU A 12 -35.25 -9.94 40.60
C LEU A 12 -33.74 -9.79 40.25
N PRO A 13 -33.20 -10.60 39.32
CA PRO A 13 -31.89 -10.35 38.74
C PRO A 13 -32.05 -9.24 37.69
N MET A 14 -31.67 -8.00 38.00
CA MET A 14 -31.72 -6.90 37.05
C MET A 14 -30.36 -6.21 36.94
N ALA A 15 -29.40 -6.95 36.38
CA ALA A 15 -28.31 -6.41 35.59
C ALA A 15 -27.68 -7.55 34.80
N ALA A 16 -28.46 -8.14 33.90
CA ALA A 16 -27.89 -8.66 32.68
C ALA A 16 -27.33 -7.46 31.89
N LEU A 17 -26.08 -7.09 32.16
CA LEU A 17 -25.28 -6.22 31.31
C LEU A 17 -24.11 -7.02 30.74
N CYS A 18 -24.42 -8.22 30.25
CA CYS A 18 -23.52 -9.09 29.50
C CYS A 18 -24.22 -9.63 28.24
N GLY A 19 -25.10 -8.83 27.62
CA GLY A 19 -25.84 -9.26 26.45
C GLY A 19 -26.52 -8.11 25.71
N LEU A 20 -25.76 -7.40 24.87
CA LEU A 20 -26.13 -6.51 23.75
C LEU A 20 -24.85 -5.70 23.45
N LEU A 21 -23.88 -6.14 22.65
CA LEU A 21 -23.95 -6.69 21.30
C LEU A 21 -22.95 -7.84 21.15
N ALA A 22 -23.40 -8.95 20.57
CA ALA A 22 -22.51 -9.87 19.88
C ALA A 22 -21.87 -9.12 18.69
N ALA A 23 -20.59 -8.78 18.82
CA ALA A 23 -19.72 -8.45 17.70
C ALA A 23 -18.28 -8.94 17.96
N CYS A 24 -18.13 -10.23 18.25
CA CYS A 24 -16.95 -10.97 17.81
C CYS A 24 -17.16 -11.47 16.38
N ASN A 25 -17.68 -10.62 15.50
CA ASN A 25 -17.47 -10.74 14.07
C ASN A 25 -16.32 -9.79 13.78
N ALA A 26 -15.13 -10.37 13.56
CA ALA A 26 -14.02 -9.68 12.92
C ALA A 26 -14.49 -9.26 11.51
N SER A 27 -15.19 -8.15 11.48
CA SER A 27 -15.58 -7.40 10.29
C SER A 27 -15.54 -5.93 10.73
N PHE A 28 -14.41 -5.53 11.33
CA PHE A 28 -13.89 -4.22 10.98
C PHE A 28 -13.81 -4.27 9.47
N VAL A 29 -14.55 -3.41 8.80
CA VAL A 29 -14.53 -3.31 7.35
C VAL A 29 -13.06 -3.35 6.94
N SER A 30 -12.65 -4.37 6.21
CA SER A 30 -11.30 -4.47 5.64
C SER A 30 -11.12 -3.46 4.49
N ASP A 31 -11.76 -2.30 4.63
CA ASP A 31 -11.71 -1.10 3.79
C ASP A 31 -10.75 -0.08 4.41
N PHE A 32 -9.69 -0.56 5.06
CA PHE A 32 -8.56 0.27 5.47
C PHE A 32 -7.60 0.41 4.30
N GLY A 33 -8.01 1.23 3.34
CA GLY A 33 -7.18 1.76 2.27
C GLY A 33 -7.18 0.91 1.00
N SER A 34 -7.78 1.45 -0.07
CA SER A 34 -7.47 1.04 -1.43
C SER A 34 -5.95 1.07 -1.63
N ASN A 35 -5.38 -0.05 -2.10
CA ASN A 35 -3.99 -0.11 -2.48
C ASN A 35 -3.88 0.24 -3.96
N PHE A 36 -2.93 1.12 -4.30
CA PHE A 36 -2.76 1.63 -5.65
C PHE A 36 -1.44 1.20 -6.25
N SER A 37 -1.49 0.92 -7.55
CA SER A 37 -0.30 0.64 -8.34
C SER A 37 0.44 1.95 -8.66
N ILE A 38 1.77 1.86 -8.66
CA ILE A 38 2.65 2.93 -9.14
C ILE A 38 3.29 2.47 -10.44
N GLY A 39 3.25 3.32 -11.46
CA GLY A 39 3.68 2.97 -12.79
C GLY A 39 3.78 4.17 -13.70
N GLY A 40 4.20 3.91 -14.93
CA GLY A 40 4.59 4.96 -15.83
C GLY A 40 5.01 4.47 -17.20
N THR A 41 5.68 5.35 -17.94
CA THR A 41 6.18 5.07 -19.28
C THR A 41 7.68 5.35 -19.36
N LEU A 42 8.45 4.39 -19.88
CA LEU A 42 9.85 4.53 -20.22
C LEU A 42 9.99 4.85 -21.72
N SER A 43 10.83 5.82 -22.05
CA SER A 43 11.11 6.22 -23.43
C SER A 43 12.60 6.55 -23.62
N GLY A 44 13.10 6.38 -24.84
CA GLY A 44 14.48 6.71 -25.22
C GLY A 44 15.56 5.76 -24.71
N LEU A 45 15.19 4.62 -24.09
CA LEU A 45 16.15 3.60 -23.68
C LEU A 45 16.75 2.93 -24.93
N PRO A 46 18.08 2.94 -25.11
CA PRO A 46 18.69 2.28 -26.26
C PRO A 46 18.53 0.75 -26.15
N GLY A 47 18.42 0.08 -27.30
CA GLY A 47 18.23 -1.37 -27.35
C GLY A 47 19.36 -2.16 -26.67
N GLY A 48 19.00 -3.27 -26.03
CA GLY A 48 19.96 -4.14 -25.34
C GLY A 48 20.44 -3.63 -23.97
N GLN A 49 19.83 -2.56 -23.44
CA GLN A 49 20.12 -2.04 -22.11
C GLN A 49 18.94 -2.19 -21.16
N SER A 50 19.20 -1.95 -19.88
CA SER A 50 18.20 -1.92 -18.83
C SER A 50 18.46 -0.77 -17.88
N ILE A 51 17.38 -0.31 -17.25
CA ILE A 51 17.41 0.64 -16.14
C ILE A 51 16.79 -0.05 -14.91
N VAL A 52 17.30 0.28 -13.73
CA VAL A 52 16.69 -0.17 -12.46
C VAL A 52 16.02 1.03 -11.81
N LEU A 53 14.71 0.95 -11.65
CA LEU A 53 13.87 1.90 -10.93
C LEU A 53 13.62 1.39 -9.52
N LEU A 54 13.41 2.30 -8.59
CA LEU A 54 13.12 1.99 -7.19
C LEU A 54 11.99 2.87 -6.70
N ASN A 55 10.92 2.27 -6.19
CA ASN A 55 9.86 3.00 -5.51
C ASN A 55 10.07 2.95 -3.99
N ASN A 56 10.02 4.11 -3.35
CA ASN A 56 10.15 4.29 -1.90
C ASN A 56 11.41 3.65 -1.29
N GLY A 57 12.48 3.53 -2.08
CA GLY A 57 13.74 2.95 -1.64
C GLY A 57 13.74 1.42 -1.46
N ARG A 58 12.65 0.72 -1.80
CA ARG A 58 12.43 -0.68 -1.41
C ARG A 58 11.95 -1.57 -2.55
N ASP A 59 11.06 -1.05 -3.39
CA ASP A 59 10.42 -1.83 -4.45
C ASP A 59 11.16 -1.62 -5.77
N SER A 60 12.06 -2.55 -6.09
CA SER A 60 12.94 -2.46 -7.25
C SER A 60 12.30 -3.06 -8.49
N LEU A 61 12.36 -2.35 -9.61
CA LEU A 61 11.86 -2.79 -10.91
C LEU A 61 12.95 -2.62 -11.97
N THR A 62 13.32 -3.72 -12.62
CA THR A 62 14.21 -3.67 -13.79
C THR A 62 13.38 -3.53 -15.07
N VAL A 63 13.66 -2.52 -15.88
CA VAL A 63 12.97 -2.25 -17.14
C VAL A 63 13.99 -2.30 -18.28
N ALA A 64 13.76 -3.19 -19.25
CA ALA A 64 14.68 -3.45 -20.37
C ALA A 64 14.12 -3.06 -21.75
N ALA A 65 12.95 -2.42 -21.78
CA ALA A 65 12.29 -2.00 -23.02
C ALA A 65 11.51 -0.71 -22.80
N ASN A 66 11.43 0.11 -23.85
CA ASN A 66 10.54 1.26 -23.88
C ASN A 66 9.08 0.81 -23.81
N GLY A 67 8.23 1.60 -23.15
CA GLY A 67 6.82 1.29 -22.95
C GLY A 67 6.36 1.44 -21.51
N ARG A 68 5.20 0.86 -21.21
CA ARG A 68 4.60 0.95 -19.87
C ARG A 68 5.34 0.05 -18.89
N PHE A 69 5.57 0.56 -17.69
CA PHE A 69 6.08 -0.18 -16.54
C PHE A 69 5.15 0.00 -15.33
N VAL A 70 5.10 -0.99 -14.45
CA VAL A 70 4.33 -0.95 -13.20
C VAL A 70 5.15 -1.65 -12.13
N PHE A 71 5.24 -1.04 -10.96
CA PHE A 71 5.87 -1.59 -9.77
C PHE A 71 5.03 -2.72 -9.17
N GLY A 72 5.69 -3.71 -8.56
CA GLY A 72 5.01 -4.84 -7.93
C GLY A 72 4.42 -4.50 -6.57
N GLY A 73 5.05 -3.57 -5.84
CA GLY A 73 4.59 -3.06 -4.56
C GLY A 73 3.46 -2.07 -4.72
N LEU A 74 2.34 -2.35 -4.07
CA LEU A 74 1.23 -1.42 -3.99
C LEU A 74 1.46 -0.40 -2.87
N VAL A 75 0.96 0.81 -3.07
CA VAL A 75 1.00 1.89 -2.08
C VAL A 75 -0.39 2.06 -1.48
N PRO A 76 -0.55 2.05 -0.14
CA PRO A 76 -1.85 2.23 0.49
C PRO A 76 -2.42 3.62 0.20
N PHE A 77 -3.74 3.78 0.29
CA PHE A 77 -4.42 5.08 0.18
C PHE A 77 -3.78 6.11 1.12
N ASN A 78 -3.52 7.31 0.60
CA ASN A 78 -2.75 8.38 1.25
C ASN A 78 -1.28 8.06 1.55
N GLY A 79 -0.75 6.92 1.09
CA GLY A 79 0.67 6.61 1.13
C GLY A 79 1.44 7.46 0.13
N SER A 80 2.66 7.85 0.49
CA SER A 80 3.57 8.53 -0.43
C SER A 80 4.28 7.53 -1.34
N TYR A 81 4.60 7.97 -2.55
CA TYR A 81 5.50 7.28 -3.46
C TYR A 81 6.65 8.19 -3.85
N LEU A 82 7.80 7.57 -4.13
CA LEU A 82 9.00 8.23 -4.64
C LEU A 82 9.75 7.24 -5.54
N VAL A 83 9.65 7.46 -6.84
CA VAL A 83 10.35 6.71 -7.88
C VAL A 83 11.71 7.34 -8.12
N THR A 84 12.77 6.57 -7.94
CA THR A 84 14.14 6.96 -8.24
C THR A 84 14.79 5.99 -9.22
N ILE A 85 15.85 6.45 -9.87
CA ILE A 85 16.69 5.58 -10.69
C ILE A 85 17.78 5.04 -9.77
N SER A 86 17.74 3.74 -9.51
CA SER A 86 18.77 3.05 -8.72
C SER A 86 19.99 2.71 -9.58
N THR A 87 19.81 2.41 -10.86
CA THR A 87 20.92 2.12 -11.79
C THR A 87 20.63 2.72 -13.17
N GLN A 88 21.54 3.59 -13.62
CA GLN A 88 21.52 4.17 -14.97
C GLN A 88 22.04 3.15 -16.01
N PRO A 89 21.50 3.14 -17.24
CA PRO A 89 22.11 2.41 -18.34
C PRO A 89 23.52 2.97 -18.67
N ALA A 90 24.39 2.12 -19.23
CA ALA A 90 25.77 2.48 -19.51
C ALA A 90 25.89 3.57 -20.59
N SER A 91 25.07 3.49 -21.65
CA SER A 91 25.18 4.37 -22.82
C SER A 91 24.08 5.44 -22.91
N ALA A 92 23.30 5.67 -21.85
CA ALA A 92 22.28 6.70 -21.81
C ALA A 92 22.14 7.33 -20.42
N ASN A 93 21.66 8.57 -20.38
CA ASN A 93 21.28 9.24 -19.15
C ASN A 93 19.76 9.37 -19.08
N CYS A 94 19.16 8.77 -18.05
CA CYS A 94 17.72 8.78 -17.84
C CYS A 94 17.33 9.76 -16.72
N THR A 95 16.20 10.43 -16.90
CA THR A 95 15.58 11.31 -15.90
C THR A 95 14.15 10.87 -15.64
N VAL A 96 13.65 11.19 -14.43
CA VAL A 96 12.27 10.87 -14.03
C VAL A 96 11.52 12.15 -13.75
N THR A 97 10.31 12.28 -14.30
CA THR A 97 9.36 13.34 -13.96
C THR A 97 8.08 12.72 -13.38
N ASN A 98 7.33 13.51 -12.59
CA ASN A 98 6.26 13.00 -11.73
C ASN A 98 6.73 11.86 -10.82
N ALA A 99 7.97 11.96 -10.34
CA ALA A 99 8.62 10.92 -9.56
C ALA A 99 8.01 10.71 -8.17
N SER A 100 7.26 11.68 -7.65
CA SER A 100 6.76 11.64 -6.27
C SER A 100 5.36 12.19 -6.13
N GLY A 101 4.64 11.68 -5.15
CA GLY A 101 3.33 12.21 -4.77
C GLY A 101 2.64 11.33 -3.72
N THR A 102 1.33 11.52 -3.60
CA THR A 102 0.46 10.73 -2.72
C THR A 102 -0.44 9.85 -3.57
N ALA A 103 -0.56 8.59 -3.20
CA ALA A 103 -1.42 7.63 -3.89
C ALA A 103 -2.86 7.77 -3.40
N THR A 104 -3.68 8.47 -4.20
CA THR A 104 -5.14 8.56 -4.03
C THR A 104 -5.90 7.71 -5.05
N ASN A 105 -5.20 7.25 -6.09
CA ASN A 105 -5.64 6.39 -7.19
C ASN A 105 -4.42 5.69 -7.81
N ASP A 106 -4.62 4.79 -8.76
CA ASP A 106 -3.52 4.21 -9.55
C ASP A 106 -2.71 5.30 -10.25
N VAL A 107 -1.41 5.32 -9.98
CA VAL A 107 -0.47 6.29 -10.54
C VAL A 107 0.15 5.66 -11.78
N ASN A 108 -0.15 6.22 -12.96
CA ASN A 108 0.34 5.73 -14.26
C ASN A 108 1.09 6.80 -15.07
N ASN A 109 1.37 7.95 -14.45
CA ASN A 109 1.90 9.15 -15.11
C ASN A 109 3.36 9.45 -14.78
N VAL A 110 4.07 8.52 -14.13
CA VAL A 110 5.53 8.62 -13.95
C VAL A 110 6.17 8.54 -15.34
N GLN A 111 6.99 9.50 -15.71
CA GLN A 111 7.68 9.48 -17.00
C GLN A 111 9.16 9.30 -16.78
N VAL A 112 9.74 8.30 -17.45
CA VAL A 112 11.17 8.08 -17.49
C VAL A 112 11.64 8.30 -18.91
N THR A 113 12.55 9.26 -19.08
CA THR A 113 13.07 9.64 -20.39
C THR A 113 14.58 9.47 -20.39
N CYS A 114 15.08 8.66 -21.31
CA CYS A 114 16.49 8.42 -21.51
C CYS A 114 17.00 9.14 -22.75
N VAL A 115 18.20 9.71 -22.66
CA VAL A 115 18.91 10.32 -23.78
C VAL A 115 20.24 9.58 -23.95
N PRO A 116 20.61 9.12 -25.15
CA PRO A 116 21.94 8.57 -25.42
C PRO A 116 23.05 9.53 -24.98
N ARG A 117 24.15 8.98 -24.46
CA ARG A 117 25.34 9.75 -24.13
C ARG A 117 26.19 10.06 -25.35
#